data_AF-A0A090VVE5-F1
#
_entry.id   AF-A0A090VVE5-F1
#
_cell.length_a   1.000
_cell.length_b   1.000
_cell.length_c   1.000
_cell.angle_alpha   90.00
_cell.angle_beta   90.00
_cell.angle_gamma   90.00
#
_symmetry.space_group_name_H-M   'P 1'
#
loop_
_entity.id
_entity.type
_entity.pdbx_description
1 polymer ?
#
loop_
_entity_poly.entity_id
_entity_poly.type
_entity_poly.pdbx_seq_one_letter_code
_entity_poly.pdbx_strand_id
1 'polypeptide(L)'
;MYWKSFDNTGTLWFEGAFSFKNFEIINQHQNESIAQRLKDILRAARILNPDFLNTPNGYEVETQLDFPKNWGLGTSSTLINNVAKWANVNAFKLLELTFGGSGYDIACAQHNTAITYQIFNKEPRINPVAFNPIFKKHLYFVYLNKKQNSRDGIAHYKALEQDLKPIISKINTITEQMLVCSDVNTFETLIETHEQLISKAIQQPTVKSLYFNDFKGAIKSLGAWGGDFILAASKTNPSLYFKNKGFNTVIAYNDMILK
;
A
#
# COMPACT_ATOMS: atom_id res chain seq x y z
N MET A 1 28.65 -5.27 -6.36
CA MET A 1 27.43 -5.90 -5.82
C MET A 1 26.55 -6.29 -6.99
N TYR A 2 26.06 -7.53 -6.99
CA TYR A 2 25.08 -8.01 -7.97
C TYR A 2 23.71 -8.08 -7.30
N TRP A 3 22.68 -7.61 -7.99
CA TRP A 3 21.30 -7.58 -7.48
C TRP A 3 20.39 -8.30 -8.46
N LYS A 4 19.53 -9.18 -7.95
CA LYS A 4 18.45 -9.85 -8.69
C LYS A 4 17.12 -9.65 -7.98
N SER A 5 16.07 -9.39 -8.74
CA SER A 5 14.70 -9.32 -8.22
C SER A 5 13.80 -10.27 -8.99
N PHE A 6 13.14 -11.15 -8.25
CA PHE A 6 12.21 -12.15 -8.73
C PHE A 6 10.78 -11.75 -8.38
N ASP A 7 9.83 -12.17 -9.21
CA ASP A 7 8.41 -11.99 -8.93
C ASP A 7 7.87 -13.15 -8.10
N ASN A 8 6.56 -13.14 -7.83
CA ASN A 8 5.90 -14.17 -7.03
C ASN A 8 5.85 -15.55 -7.67
N THR A 9 6.27 -15.69 -8.93
CA THR A 9 6.41 -16.96 -9.64
C THR A 9 7.86 -17.44 -9.69
N GLY A 10 8.80 -16.66 -9.15
CA GLY A 10 10.24 -16.92 -9.26
C GLY A 10 10.84 -16.44 -10.59
N THR A 11 10.09 -15.68 -11.40
CA THR A 11 10.61 -15.15 -12.66
C THR A 11 11.46 -13.91 -12.39
N LEU A 12 12.70 -13.90 -12.92
CA LEU A 12 13.59 -12.75 -12.85
C LEU A 12 13.00 -11.58 -13.64
N TRP A 13 12.75 -10.45 -12.97
CA TRP A 13 12.21 -9.25 -13.62
C TRP A 13 13.16 -8.04 -13.57
N PHE A 14 14.23 -8.12 -12.80
CA PHE A 14 15.29 -7.11 -12.76
C PHE A 14 16.60 -7.70 -12.31
N GLU A 15 17.69 -7.36 -13.00
CA GLU A 15 19.05 -7.61 -12.53
C GLU A 15 19.97 -6.41 -12.81
N GLY A 16 20.95 -6.20 -11.92
CA GLY A 16 21.91 -5.12 -12.05
C GLY A 16 23.18 -5.33 -11.25
N ALA A 17 24.24 -4.67 -11.68
CA ALA A 17 25.55 -4.63 -11.03
C ALA A 17 25.88 -3.19 -10.61
N PHE A 18 26.27 -3.03 -9.34
CA PHE A 18 26.56 -1.74 -8.73
C PHE A 18 27.96 -1.71 -8.13
N SER A 19 28.66 -0.59 -8.34
CA SER A 19 29.94 -0.27 -7.73
C SER A 19 29.80 -0.20 -6.22
N PHE A 20 30.74 -0.82 -5.51
CA PHE A 20 30.67 -0.86 -4.06
C PHE A 20 30.97 0.51 -3.41
N LYS A 21 31.89 1.29 -4.01
CA LYS A 21 32.35 2.57 -3.46
C LYS A 21 31.23 3.59 -3.34
N ASN A 22 30.34 3.65 -4.32
CA ASN A 22 29.36 4.73 -4.44
C ASN A 22 28.01 4.27 -5.04
N PHE A 23 27.78 2.97 -5.20
CA PHE A 23 26.59 2.40 -5.85
C PHE A 23 26.36 2.92 -7.27
N GLU A 24 27.40 3.39 -7.97
CA GLU A 24 27.28 3.69 -9.40
C GLU A 24 26.91 2.42 -10.18
N ILE A 25 26.05 2.60 -11.19
CA ILE A 25 25.54 1.49 -11.96
C ILE A 25 26.64 1.05 -12.93
N ILE A 26 27.10 -0.19 -12.80
CA ILE A 26 28.13 -0.79 -13.67
C ILE A 26 27.47 -1.41 -14.88
N ASN A 27 26.39 -2.16 -14.65
CA ASN A 27 25.58 -2.78 -15.70
C ASN A 27 24.15 -2.96 -15.17
N GLN A 28 23.17 -2.94 -16.06
CA GLN A 28 21.80 -3.31 -15.74
C GLN A 28 21.14 -3.96 -16.96
N HIS A 29 20.35 -5.01 -16.71
CA HIS A 29 19.46 -5.54 -17.74
C HIS A 29 18.07 -4.92 -17.56
N GLN A 30 17.72 -4.05 -18.51
CA GLN A 30 16.41 -3.39 -18.62
C GLN A 30 16.07 -2.42 -17.46
N ASN A 31 15.22 -1.43 -17.75
CA ASN A 31 14.68 -0.45 -16.79
C ASN A 31 15.73 0.35 -15.98
N GLU A 32 16.39 1.30 -16.64
CA GLU A 32 17.30 2.28 -16.02
C GLU A 32 16.69 3.01 -14.82
N SER A 33 15.39 3.35 -14.88
CA SER A 33 14.69 4.02 -13.77
C SER A 33 14.66 3.20 -12.47
N ILE A 34 14.63 1.87 -12.57
CA ILE A 34 14.65 0.95 -11.42
C ILE A 34 16.06 0.88 -10.84
N ALA A 35 17.08 0.75 -11.70
CA ALA A 35 18.47 0.75 -11.27
C ALA A 35 18.84 2.08 -10.57
N GLN A 36 18.42 3.21 -11.14
CA GLN A 36 18.64 4.52 -10.55
C GLN A 36 17.94 4.66 -9.18
N ARG A 37 16.68 4.22 -9.08
CA ARG A 37 15.96 4.23 -7.80
C ARG A 37 16.65 3.36 -6.74
N LEU A 38 17.10 2.17 -7.11
CA LEU A 38 17.80 1.27 -6.20
C LEU A 38 19.12 1.90 -5.72
N LYS A 39 19.89 2.50 -6.62
CA LYS A 39 21.08 3.29 -6.30
C LYS A 39 20.78 4.40 -5.29
N ASP A 40 19.70 5.16 -5.49
CA ASP A 40 19.31 6.24 -4.58
C ASP A 40 18.97 5.71 -3.18
N ILE A 41 18.26 4.57 -3.09
CA ILE A 41 17.91 3.91 -1.83
C ILE A 41 19.18 3.46 -1.08
N LEU A 42 20.08 2.77 -1.77
CA LEU A 42 21.32 2.25 -1.17
C LEU A 42 22.23 3.39 -0.68
N ARG A 43 22.31 4.48 -1.45
CA ARG A 43 23.03 5.69 -1.03
C ARG A 43 22.42 6.32 0.20
N ALA A 44 21.10 6.50 0.23
CA ALA A 44 20.40 7.04 1.38
C ALA A 44 20.59 6.16 2.62
N ALA A 45 20.54 4.83 2.46
CA ALA A 45 20.83 3.88 3.54
C ALA A 45 22.26 4.04 4.07
N ARG A 46 23.26 4.20 3.19
CA ARG A 46 24.66 4.45 3.59
C ARG A 46 24.87 5.84 4.20
N ILE A 47 24.10 6.84 3.81
CA ILE A 47 24.11 8.16 4.47
C ILE A 47 23.61 8.03 5.91
N LEU A 48 22.56 7.24 6.14
CA LEU A 48 21.99 7.01 7.46
C LEU A 48 22.85 6.07 8.33
N ASN A 49 23.56 5.13 7.71
CA ASN A 49 24.55 4.27 8.36
C ASN A 49 25.81 4.12 7.47
N PRO A 50 26.91 4.84 7.76
CA PRO A 50 28.14 4.78 6.96
C PRO A 50 28.79 3.38 6.88
N ASP A 51 28.52 2.50 7.85
CA ASP A 51 29.04 1.13 7.85
C ASP A 51 28.24 0.19 6.93
N PHE A 52 27.06 0.63 6.48
CA PHE A 52 26.22 -0.17 5.59
C PHE A 52 26.93 -0.44 4.26
N LEU A 53 27.20 -1.73 4.03
CA LEU A 53 27.97 -2.20 2.90
C LEU A 53 29.30 -1.45 2.81
N ASN A 54 30.03 -1.32 3.91
CA ASN A 54 31.41 -0.86 3.93
C ASN A 54 32.35 -2.02 4.28
N THR A 55 32.50 -2.96 3.35
CA THR A 55 33.32 -4.18 3.51
C THR A 55 34.19 -4.41 2.27
N PRO A 56 35.35 -5.08 2.40
CA PRO A 56 36.15 -5.48 1.24
C PRO A 56 35.45 -6.51 0.33
N ASN A 57 34.39 -7.19 0.80
CA ASN A 57 33.75 -8.28 0.08
C ASN A 57 32.63 -7.81 -0.86
N GLY A 58 32.46 -8.53 -1.97
CA GLY A 58 31.28 -8.40 -2.82
C GLY A 58 30.03 -9.01 -2.19
N TYR A 59 28.86 -8.52 -2.61
CA TYR A 59 27.57 -9.11 -2.27
C TYR A 59 26.82 -9.52 -3.52
N GLU A 60 26.12 -10.64 -3.41
CA GLU A 60 24.97 -10.99 -4.23
C GLU A 60 23.72 -10.78 -3.39
N VAL A 61 22.75 -10.05 -3.94
CA VAL A 61 21.50 -9.69 -3.26
C VAL A 61 20.36 -10.18 -4.11
N GLU A 62 19.46 -10.94 -3.49
CA GLU A 62 18.25 -11.44 -4.13
C GLU A 62 17.03 -10.95 -3.38
N THR A 63 16.01 -10.53 -4.12
CA THR A 63 14.69 -10.22 -3.57
C THR A 63 13.63 -11.02 -4.30
N GLN A 64 12.59 -11.44 -3.59
CA GLN A 64 11.46 -12.16 -4.15
C GLN A 64 10.17 -11.52 -3.65
N LEU A 65 9.21 -11.32 -4.55
CA LEU A 65 7.88 -10.87 -4.18
C LEU A 65 7.03 -12.05 -3.73
N ASP A 66 6.19 -11.87 -2.71
CA ASP A 66 5.24 -12.90 -2.27
C ASP A 66 3.88 -12.80 -2.99
N PHE A 67 3.67 -11.75 -3.78
CA PHE A 67 2.41 -11.46 -4.47
C PHE A 67 2.63 -10.77 -5.82
N PRO A 68 1.63 -10.81 -6.73
CA PRO A 68 1.75 -10.19 -8.06
C PRO A 68 2.12 -8.71 -8.01
N LYS A 69 3.11 -8.32 -8.81
CA LYS A 69 3.67 -6.96 -8.87
C LYS A 69 2.65 -5.87 -9.20
N ASN A 70 1.54 -6.22 -9.85
CA ASN A 70 0.48 -5.31 -10.26
C ASN A 70 -0.62 -5.10 -9.20
N TRP A 71 -0.58 -5.79 -8.06
CA TRP A 71 -1.63 -5.75 -7.04
C TRP A 71 -1.65 -4.50 -6.15
N GLY A 72 -0.67 -3.61 -6.27
CA GLY A 72 -0.68 -2.34 -5.52
C GLY A 72 -0.48 -2.47 -4.01
N LEU A 73 -0.06 -3.63 -3.49
CA LEU A 73 0.10 -3.92 -2.05
C LEU A 73 1.40 -3.36 -1.44
N GLY A 74 1.87 -2.19 -1.90
CA GLY A 74 2.99 -1.50 -1.25
C GLY A 74 4.38 -2.14 -1.43
N THR A 75 4.70 -2.65 -2.62
CA THR A 75 6.02 -3.26 -2.90
C THR A 75 7.20 -2.30 -2.66
N SER A 76 7.05 -1.01 -3.01
CA SER A 76 8.10 0.00 -2.79
C SER A 76 8.40 0.20 -1.30
N SER A 77 7.36 0.33 -0.48
CA SER A 77 7.49 0.53 0.96
C SER A 77 8.04 -0.72 1.65
N THR A 78 7.67 -1.91 1.15
CA THR A 78 8.25 -3.19 1.61
C THR A 78 9.75 -3.27 1.32
N LEU A 79 10.19 -2.86 0.13
CA LEU A 79 11.62 -2.76 -0.20
C LEU A 79 12.35 -1.79 0.74
N ILE A 80 11.79 -0.60 0.98
CA ILE A 80 12.38 0.38 1.92
C ILE A 80 12.49 -0.19 3.32
N ASN A 81 11.45 -0.87 3.82
CA ASN A 81 11.48 -1.52 5.13
C ASN A 81 12.57 -2.59 5.21
N ASN A 82 12.72 -3.43 4.17
CA ASN A 82 13.73 -4.49 4.12
C ASN A 82 15.15 -3.91 4.04
N VAL A 83 15.38 -2.90 3.21
CA VAL A 83 16.69 -2.22 3.13
C VAL A 83 17.01 -1.50 4.43
N ALA A 84 16.03 -0.85 5.07
CA ALA A 84 16.23 -0.19 6.35
C ALA A 84 16.64 -1.18 7.45
N LYS A 85 15.99 -2.35 7.50
CA LYS A 85 16.38 -3.46 8.39
C LYS A 85 17.79 -3.94 8.09
N TRP A 86 18.12 -4.18 6.82
CA TRP A 86 19.45 -4.63 6.40
C TRP A 86 20.54 -3.63 6.76
N ALA A 87 20.28 -2.34 6.56
CA ALA A 87 21.20 -1.26 6.90
C ALA A 87 21.19 -0.88 8.39
N ASN A 88 20.31 -1.45 9.21
CA ASN A 88 20.11 -1.09 10.60
C ASN A 88 19.84 0.43 10.78
N VAL A 89 18.91 0.98 9.99
CA VAL A 89 18.51 2.40 10.02
C VAL A 89 17.00 2.56 10.21
N ASN A 90 16.57 3.77 10.55
CA ASN A 90 15.15 4.08 10.66
C ASN A 90 14.47 4.10 9.27
N ALA A 91 13.47 3.24 9.07
CA ALA A 91 12.76 3.09 7.79
C ALA A 91 11.98 4.34 7.36
N PHE A 92 11.44 5.12 8.29
CA PHE A 92 10.74 6.38 7.99
C PHE A 92 11.70 7.44 7.47
N LYS A 93 12.91 7.54 8.05
CA LYS A 93 13.97 8.42 7.54
C LYS A 93 14.45 7.98 6.17
N LEU A 94 14.63 6.66 5.95
CA LEU A 94 15.01 6.14 4.64
C LEU A 94 13.92 6.44 3.59
N LEU A 95 12.64 6.30 3.94
CA LEU A 95 11.52 6.67 3.08
C LEU A 95 11.55 8.15 2.72
N GLU A 96 11.72 9.04 3.71
CA GLU A 96 11.79 10.50 3.53
C GLU A 96 12.89 10.90 2.54
N LEU A 97 14.07 10.30 2.65
CA LEU A 97 15.21 10.58 1.77
C LEU A 97 15.06 10.01 0.34
N THR A 98 14.04 9.18 0.08
CA THR A 98 13.94 8.42 -1.18
C THR A 98 12.60 8.62 -1.91
N PHE A 99 11.55 7.92 -1.50
CA PHE A 99 10.22 7.98 -2.14
C PHE A 99 9.34 9.09 -1.58
N GLY A 100 9.63 9.55 -0.36
CA GLY A 100 8.71 10.35 0.44
C GLY A 100 7.40 9.59 0.73
N GLY A 101 6.34 10.35 0.99
CA GLY A 101 5.03 9.80 1.32
C GLY A 101 4.73 9.86 2.81
N SER A 102 3.59 9.30 3.21
CA SER A 102 3.08 9.45 4.58
C SER A 102 3.81 8.59 5.59
N GLY A 103 4.45 7.49 5.19
CA GLY A 103 4.99 6.46 6.09
C GLY A 103 3.98 5.37 6.48
N TYR A 104 2.72 5.47 6.05
CA TYR A 104 1.67 4.50 6.41
C TYR A 104 2.05 3.06 6.01
N ASP A 105 2.48 2.85 4.77
CA ASP A 105 2.83 1.51 4.29
C ASP A 105 4.06 0.94 5.02
N ILE A 106 4.99 1.79 5.49
CA ILE A 106 6.11 1.35 6.34
C ILE A 106 5.57 0.88 7.69
N ALA A 107 4.65 1.62 8.30
CA ALA A 107 4.00 1.19 9.53
C ALA A 107 3.30 -0.16 9.36
N CYS A 108 2.56 -0.36 8.25
CA CYS A 108 1.97 -1.66 7.92
C CYS A 108 3.02 -2.77 7.74
N ALA A 109 4.13 -2.50 7.03
CA ALA A 109 5.20 -3.48 6.81
C ALA A 109 6.00 -3.84 8.08
N GLN A 110 5.81 -3.09 9.17
CA GLN A 110 6.45 -3.32 10.47
C GLN A 110 5.54 -3.97 11.50
N HIS A 111 4.23 -4.11 11.21
CA HIS A 111 3.24 -4.66 12.13
C HIS A 111 2.48 -5.83 11.51
N ASN A 112 2.30 -6.89 12.28
CA ASN A 112 1.54 -8.08 11.86
C ASN A 112 0.05 -7.98 12.22
N THR A 113 -0.39 -6.85 12.77
CA THR A 113 -1.78 -6.58 13.16
C THR A 113 -2.34 -5.42 12.35
N ALA A 114 -3.67 -5.26 12.35
CA ALA A 114 -4.25 -4.00 11.95
C ALA A 114 -3.70 -2.84 12.82
N ILE A 115 -3.62 -1.65 12.23
CA ILE A 115 -3.15 -0.44 12.92
C ILE A 115 -4.09 0.73 12.65
N THR A 116 -4.13 1.67 13.59
CA THR A 116 -4.48 3.07 13.28
C THR A 116 -3.19 3.86 13.09
N TYR A 117 -3.22 4.81 12.16
CA TYR A 117 -2.06 5.61 11.80
C TYR A 117 -2.42 7.09 11.75
N GLN A 118 -1.60 7.92 12.37
CA GLN A 118 -1.75 9.36 12.33
C GLN A 118 -0.38 10.02 12.23
N ILE A 119 -0.27 11.07 11.41
CA ILE A 119 0.88 11.97 11.47
C ILE A 119 0.51 13.12 12.40
N PHE A 120 1.24 13.26 13.49
CA PHE A 120 1.08 14.34 14.46
C PHE A 120 2.42 15.06 14.61
N ASN A 121 2.46 16.38 14.37
CA ASN A 121 3.70 17.17 14.41
C ASN A 121 4.85 16.59 13.57
N LYS A 122 4.52 16.09 12.37
CA LYS A 122 5.46 15.41 11.43
C LYS A 122 5.99 14.05 11.92
N GLU A 123 5.50 13.54 13.04
CA GLU A 123 5.89 12.23 13.54
C GLU A 123 4.76 11.20 13.37
N PRO A 124 5.07 9.95 13.00
CA PRO A 124 4.09 8.89 12.90
C PRO A 124 3.68 8.39 14.30
N ARG A 125 2.37 8.36 14.56
CA ARG A 125 1.75 7.67 15.68
C ARG A 125 1.06 6.41 15.14
N ILE A 126 1.48 5.26 15.65
CA ILE A 126 1.03 3.94 15.21
C ILE A 126 0.46 3.23 16.42
N ASN A 127 -0.83 2.88 16.37
CA ASN A 127 -1.46 2.10 17.43
C ASN A 127 -1.97 0.77 16.84
N PRO A 128 -1.42 -0.38 17.27
CA PRO A 128 -1.99 -1.68 16.96
C PRO A 128 -3.44 -1.79 17.43
N VAL A 129 -4.30 -2.39 16.61
CA VAL A 129 -5.71 -2.63 16.94
C VAL A 129 -6.10 -4.06 16.60
N ALA A 130 -6.94 -4.66 17.44
CA ALA A 130 -7.47 -6.00 17.23
C ALA A 130 -8.72 -5.95 16.34
N PHE A 131 -8.56 -5.57 15.06
CA PHE A 131 -9.66 -5.56 14.11
C PHE A 131 -10.01 -6.98 13.66
N ASN A 132 -10.95 -7.60 14.35
CA ASN A 132 -11.43 -8.96 14.08
C ASN A 132 -12.97 -9.01 14.14
N PRO A 133 -13.67 -8.32 13.23
CA PRO A 133 -15.12 -8.21 13.31
C PRO A 133 -15.80 -9.57 13.07
N ILE A 134 -16.89 -9.83 13.78
CA ILE A 134 -17.66 -11.08 13.65
C ILE A 134 -18.24 -11.28 12.24
N PHE A 135 -18.41 -10.18 11.49
CA PHE A 135 -18.90 -10.17 10.12
C PHE A 135 -17.80 -10.29 9.06
N LYS A 136 -16.53 -10.54 9.42
CA LYS A 136 -15.41 -10.62 8.44
C LYS A 136 -15.62 -11.62 7.30
N LYS A 137 -16.45 -12.65 7.49
CA LYS A 137 -16.88 -13.59 6.43
C LYS A 137 -17.68 -12.95 5.29
N HIS A 138 -18.17 -11.73 5.50
CA HIS A 138 -18.90 -10.91 4.54
C HIS A 138 -18.02 -9.88 3.83
N LEU A 139 -16.71 -9.92 4.07
CA LEU A 139 -15.74 -8.99 3.49
C LEU A 139 -14.90 -9.69 2.42
N TYR A 140 -14.70 -8.99 1.31
CA TYR A 140 -13.99 -9.50 0.14
C TYR A 140 -13.09 -8.43 -0.45
N PHE A 141 -11.87 -8.82 -0.81
CA PHE A 141 -10.96 -7.99 -1.59
C PHE A 141 -11.19 -8.27 -3.07
N VAL A 142 -11.43 -7.22 -3.86
CA VAL A 142 -11.64 -7.32 -5.31
C VAL A 142 -10.59 -6.49 -6.04
N TYR A 143 -9.82 -7.12 -6.92
CA TYR A 143 -8.84 -6.41 -7.74
C TYR A 143 -9.50 -5.84 -8.99
N LEU A 144 -9.34 -4.54 -9.22
CA LEU A 144 -9.97 -3.81 -10.33
C LEU A 144 -9.19 -3.90 -11.65
N ASN A 145 -8.11 -4.70 -11.73
CA ASN A 145 -7.24 -4.82 -12.91
C ASN A 145 -6.65 -3.49 -13.40
N LYS A 146 -6.69 -2.45 -12.57
CA LYS A 146 -6.26 -1.10 -12.92
C LYS A 146 -5.30 -0.61 -11.87
N LYS A 147 -4.00 -0.68 -12.17
CA LYS A 147 -2.98 -0.12 -11.28
C LYS A 147 -3.12 1.40 -11.24
N GLN A 148 -3.19 1.96 -10.04
CA GLN A 148 -3.20 3.41 -9.85
C GLN A 148 -1.80 3.91 -9.50
N ASN A 149 -1.47 5.11 -9.99
CA ASN A 149 -0.26 5.80 -9.58
C ASN A 149 -0.58 6.72 -8.40
N SER A 150 -0.15 6.33 -7.21
CA SER A 150 -0.41 7.09 -5.98
C SER A 150 0.08 8.54 -6.05
N ARG A 151 1.12 8.84 -6.86
CA ARG A 151 1.65 10.21 -7.02
C ARG A 151 0.64 11.13 -7.69
N ASP A 152 -0.05 10.63 -8.70
CA ASP A 152 -1.02 11.43 -9.46
C ASP A 152 -2.25 11.72 -8.59
N GLY A 153 -2.70 10.72 -7.81
CA GLY A 153 -3.75 10.91 -6.82
C GLY A 153 -3.38 11.95 -5.74
N ILE A 154 -2.13 11.94 -5.27
CA ILE A 154 -1.62 12.92 -4.29
C ILE A 154 -1.57 14.33 -4.88
N ALA A 155 -1.05 14.46 -6.11
CA ALA A 155 -0.97 15.75 -6.79
C ALA A 155 -2.37 16.35 -7.01
N HIS A 156 -3.33 15.52 -7.45
CA HIS A 156 -4.71 15.94 -7.68
C HIS A 156 -5.36 16.52 -6.43
N TYR A 157 -5.39 15.79 -5.31
CA TYR A 157 -6.10 16.30 -4.12
C TYR A 157 -5.40 17.53 -3.51
N LYS A 158 -4.07 17.62 -3.60
CA LYS A 158 -3.32 18.79 -3.11
C LYS A 158 -3.67 20.05 -3.91
N ALA A 159 -3.90 19.92 -5.20
CA ALA A 159 -4.29 21.03 -6.07
C ALA A 159 -5.70 21.58 -5.78
N LEU A 160 -6.52 20.88 -5.01
CA LEU A 160 -7.88 21.34 -4.67
C LEU A 160 -7.90 22.39 -3.55
N GLU A 161 -6.80 22.55 -2.79
CA GLU A 161 -6.62 23.60 -1.75
C GLU A 161 -7.78 23.73 -0.73
N GLN A 162 -8.44 22.62 -0.39
CA GLN A 162 -9.60 22.61 0.51
C GLN A 162 -9.19 22.50 1.98
N ASP A 163 -9.98 23.10 2.89
CA ASP A 163 -9.85 22.80 4.33
C ASP A 163 -10.41 21.40 4.62
N LEU A 164 -9.51 20.44 4.79
CA LEU A 164 -9.85 19.06 5.07
C LEU A 164 -10.14 18.79 6.56
N LYS A 165 -9.91 19.74 7.48
CA LYS A 165 -10.10 19.49 8.92
C LYS A 165 -11.49 18.94 9.27
N PRO A 166 -12.61 19.48 8.74
CA PRO A 166 -13.94 18.94 9.04
C PRO A 166 -14.14 17.52 8.49
N ILE A 167 -13.54 17.23 7.33
CA ILE A 167 -13.62 15.90 6.68
C ILE A 167 -12.80 14.89 7.49
N ILE A 168 -11.56 15.25 7.87
CA ILE A 168 -10.68 14.42 8.69
C ILE A 168 -11.37 14.08 10.02
N SER A 169 -12.00 15.05 10.70
CA SER A 169 -12.73 14.80 11.94
C SER A 169 -13.84 13.75 11.76
N LYS A 170 -14.65 13.85 10.70
CA LYS A 170 -15.68 12.86 10.38
C LYS A 170 -15.10 11.48 10.03
N ILE A 171 -14.00 11.44 9.28
CA ILE A 171 -13.32 10.19 8.91
C ILE A 171 -12.72 9.51 10.15
N ASN A 172 -12.20 10.27 11.12
CA ASN A 172 -11.73 9.73 12.39
C ASN A 172 -12.88 9.06 13.15
N THR A 173 -14.03 9.73 13.29
CA THR A 173 -15.22 9.16 13.92
C THR A 173 -15.69 7.89 13.21
N ILE A 174 -15.70 7.87 11.87
CA ILE A 174 -16.05 6.67 11.10
C ILE A 174 -15.05 5.54 11.36
N THR A 175 -13.76 5.85 11.43
CA THR A 175 -12.71 4.86 11.71
C THR A 175 -12.91 4.24 13.09
N GLU A 176 -13.15 5.06 14.13
CA GLU A 176 -13.45 4.58 15.48
C GLU A 176 -14.69 3.68 15.53
N GLN A 177 -15.77 4.08 14.83
CA GLN A 177 -16.99 3.28 14.74
C GLN A 177 -16.79 1.97 13.98
N MET A 178 -15.99 1.98 12.90
CA MET A 178 -15.65 0.78 12.13
C MET A 178 -14.87 -0.23 12.98
N LEU A 179 -14.01 0.22 13.89
CA LEU A 179 -13.22 -0.66 14.74
C LEU A 179 -14.07 -1.46 15.73
N VAL A 180 -15.20 -0.91 16.17
CA VAL A 180 -16.04 -1.50 17.23
C VAL A 180 -17.38 -2.04 16.74
N CYS A 181 -17.75 -1.84 15.48
CA CYS A 181 -19.05 -2.30 15.00
C CYS A 181 -19.14 -3.83 14.99
N SER A 182 -20.34 -4.35 15.22
CA SER A 182 -20.59 -5.78 15.39
C SER A 182 -21.46 -6.38 14.29
N ASP A 183 -21.94 -5.59 13.33
CA ASP A 183 -22.79 -6.10 12.26
C ASP A 183 -22.44 -5.49 10.89
N VAL A 184 -22.72 -6.27 9.84
CA VAL A 184 -22.36 -5.92 8.47
C VAL A 184 -23.16 -4.74 7.93
N ASN A 185 -24.40 -4.50 8.37
CA ASN A 185 -25.21 -3.40 7.84
C ASN A 185 -24.68 -2.04 8.33
N THR A 186 -24.32 -1.98 9.62
CA THR A 186 -23.65 -0.82 10.20
C THR A 186 -22.33 -0.57 9.50
N PHE A 187 -21.52 -1.62 9.29
CA PHE A 187 -20.25 -1.50 8.57
C PHE A 187 -20.44 -1.03 7.11
N GLU A 188 -21.44 -1.54 6.39
CA GLU A 188 -21.81 -1.11 5.05
C GLU A 188 -22.17 0.40 5.03
N THR A 189 -22.98 0.85 5.99
CA THR A 189 -23.36 2.27 6.11
C THR A 189 -22.14 3.17 6.39
N LEU A 190 -21.22 2.71 7.25
CA LEU A 190 -19.97 3.42 7.54
C LEU A 190 -19.06 3.51 6.32
N ILE A 191 -18.94 2.42 5.53
CA ILE A 191 -18.22 2.40 4.25
C ILE A 191 -18.82 3.43 3.29
N GLU A 192 -20.13 3.41 3.10
CA GLU A 192 -20.79 4.30 2.13
C GLU A 192 -20.62 5.77 2.53
N THR A 193 -20.76 6.07 3.83
CA THR A 193 -20.53 7.42 4.36
C THR A 193 -19.08 7.84 4.16
N HIS A 194 -18.11 6.95 4.46
CA HIS A 194 -16.69 7.19 4.22
C HIS A 194 -16.44 7.52 2.74
N GLU A 195 -16.88 6.67 1.82
CA GLU A 195 -16.65 6.86 0.38
C GLU A 195 -17.29 8.15 -0.12
N GLN A 196 -18.49 8.50 0.33
CA GLN A 196 -19.12 9.77 -0.06
C GLN A 196 -18.34 10.99 0.42
N LEU A 197 -17.78 10.95 1.64
CA LEU A 197 -16.96 12.04 2.17
C LEU A 197 -15.66 12.19 1.37
N ILE A 198 -14.95 11.09 1.11
CA ILE A 198 -13.71 11.13 0.32
C ILE A 198 -13.99 11.53 -1.13
N SER A 199 -15.02 10.98 -1.75
CA SER A 199 -15.47 11.33 -3.10
C SER A 199 -15.68 12.84 -3.27
N LYS A 200 -16.34 13.48 -2.29
CA LYS A 200 -16.51 14.94 -2.26
C LYS A 200 -15.18 15.67 -2.07
N ALA A 201 -14.34 15.20 -1.15
CA ALA A 201 -13.05 15.82 -0.85
C ALA A 201 -12.12 15.86 -2.08
N ILE A 202 -12.08 14.77 -2.84
CA ILE A 202 -11.20 14.64 -4.02
C ILE A 202 -11.90 15.00 -5.34
N GLN A 203 -13.20 15.34 -5.29
CA GLN A 203 -14.03 15.64 -6.46
C GLN A 203 -14.02 14.53 -7.53
N GLN A 204 -14.10 13.27 -7.09
CA GLN A 204 -14.19 12.11 -7.99
C GLN A 204 -15.34 11.22 -7.56
N PRO A 205 -16.11 10.62 -8.50
CA PRO A 205 -17.16 9.70 -8.16
C PRO A 205 -16.62 8.46 -7.44
N THR A 206 -17.48 7.83 -6.63
CA THR A 206 -17.14 6.58 -5.94
C THR A 206 -16.97 5.44 -6.94
N VAL A 207 -16.11 4.47 -6.61
CA VAL A 207 -15.94 3.26 -7.43
C VAL A 207 -17.27 2.52 -7.61
N LYS A 208 -18.08 2.45 -6.54
CA LYS A 208 -19.44 1.89 -6.61
C LYS A 208 -20.26 2.60 -7.67
N SER A 209 -20.28 3.93 -7.66
CA SER A 209 -21.07 4.71 -8.62
C SER A 209 -20.59 4.62 -10.07
N LEU A 210 -19.30 4.32 -10.29
CA LEU A 210 -18.72 4.21 -11.62
C LEU A 210 -18.94 2.83 -12.24
N TYR A 211 -18.74 1.77 -11.46
CA TYR A 211 -18.60 0.40 -12.00
C TYR A 211 -19.66 -0.58 -11.47
N PHE A 212 -20.28 -0.27 -10.33
CA PHE A 212 -21.04 -1.24 -9.53
C PHE A 212 -22.33 -0.64 -8.95
N ASN A 213 -23.02 0.21 -9.72
CA ASN A 213 -24.26 0.89 -9.30
C ASN A 213 -25.35 -0.08 -8.81
N ASP A 214 -25.38 -1.28 -9.38
CA ASP A 214 -26.35 -2.34 -9.09
C ASP A 214 -25.89 -3.32 -7.98
N PHE A 215 -24.71 -3.11 -7.40
CA PHE A 215 -24.17 -4.01 -6.38
C PHE A 215 -24.95 -3.90 -5.06
N LYS A 216 -25.49 -5.04 -4.60
CA LYS A 216 -26.20 -5.17 -3.32
C LYS A 216 -25.20 -5.40 -2.17
N GLY A 217 -24.59 -4.32 -1.73
CA GLY A 217 -23.61 -4.25 -0.64
C GLY A 217 -22.88 -2.92 -0.67
N ALA A 218 -21.83 -2.78 0.14
CA ALA A 218 -20.99 -1.59 0.16
C ALA A 218 -19.61 -1.85 -0.47
N ILE A 219 -19.02 -0.83 -1.06
CA ILE A 219 -17.70 -0.89 -1.68
C ILE A 219 -16.87 0.26 -1.12
N LYS A 220 -15.67 -0.04 -0.65
CA LYS A 220 -14.66 0.92 -0.19
C LYS A 220 -13.41 0.83 -1.05
N SER A 221 -12.89 1.98 -1.48
CA SER A 221 -11.59 2.07 -2.14
C SER A 221 -10.44 1.77 -1.17
N LEU A 222 -9.44 0.98 -1.58
CA LEU A 222 -8.22 0.70 -0.81
C LEU A 222 -7.00 1.28 -1.52
N GLY A 223 -6.23 2.11 -0.80
CA GLY A 223 -5.07 2.78 -1.38
C GLY A 223 -5.45 3.97 -2.26
N ALA A 224 -4.83 4.08 -3.44
CA ALA A 224 -5.12 5.16 -4.37
C ALA A 224 -6.52 4.99 -5.00
N TRP A 225 -7.35 6.04 -4.92
CA TRP A 225 -8.75 6.02 -5.36
C TRP A 225 -8.90 5.58 -6.82
N GLY A 226 -9.88 4.72 -7.10
CA GLY A 226 -10.27 4.37 -8.47
C GLY A 226 -9.45 3.26 -9.15
N GLY A 227 -8.74 2.42 -8.40
CA GLY A 227 -8.09 1.21 -8.93
C GLY A 227 -7.53 0.30 -7.82
N ASP A 228 -6.52 -0.49 -8.16
CA ASP A 228 -5.94 -1.54 -7.32
C ASP A 228 -7.02 -2.44 -6.70
N PHE A 229 -7.07 -2.55 -5.37
CA PHE A 229 -8.09 -3.31 -4.66
C PHE A 229 -9.20 -2.42 -4.13
N ILE A 230 -10.40 -2.99 -4.07
CA ILE A 230 -11.49 -2.50 -3.23
C ILE A 230 -11.83 -3.53 -2.16
N LEU A 231 -12.43 -3.06 -1.07
CA LEU A 231 -13.11 -3.89 -0.10
C LEU A 231 -14.61 -3.88 -0.42
N ALA A 232 -15.18 -5.04 -0.71
CA ALA A 232 -16.61 -5.24 -0.83
C ALA A 232 -17.14 -5.87 0.47
N ALA A 233 -18.17 -5.26 1.04
CA ALA A 233 -18.97 -5.82 2.12
C ALA A 233 -20.31 -6.29 1.54
N SER A 234 -20.62 -7.58 1.70
CA SER A 234 -21.90 -8.16 1.26
C SER A 234 -22.26 -9.41 2.05
N LYS A 235 -23.55 -9.53 2.37
CA LYS A 235 -24.10 -10.70 3.07
C LYS A 235 -23.97 -12.00 2.28
N THR A 236 -24.05 -11.91 0.94
CA THR A 236 -23.89 -13.05 0.04
C THR A 236 -22.52 -13.02 -0.62
N ASN A 237 -22.04 -14.16 -1.09
CA ASN A 237 -20.76 -14.22 -1.80
C ASN A 237 -20.85 -13.44 -3.12
N PRO A 238 -20.08 -12.35 -3.30
CA PRO A 238 -20.21 -11.48 -4.47
C PRO A 238 -19.34 -11.93 -5.65
N SER A 239 -18.66 -13.08 -5.55
CA SER A 239 -17.68 -13.52 -6.54
C SER A 239 -18.24 -13.60 -7.95
N LEU A 240 -19.43 -14.19 -8.12
CA LEU A 240 -20.06 -14.31 -9.43
C LEU A 240 -20.39 -12.94 -10.03
N TYR A 241 -20.86 -12.00 -9.20
CA TYR A 241 -21.17 -10.63 -9.63
C TYR A 241 -19.93 -9.92 -10.20
N PHE A 242 -18.81 -9.94 -9.46
CA PHE A 242 -17.57 -9.28 -9.90
C PHE A 242 -16.93 -9.98 -11.11
N LYS A 243 -16.93 -11.33 -11.13
CA LYS A 243 -16.43 -12.11 -12.27
C LYS A 243 -17.20 -11.83 -13.57
N ASN A 244 -18.54 -11.76 -13.49
CA ASN A 244 -19.38 -11.41 -14.63
C ASN A 244 -19.13 -9.98 -15.15
N LYS A 245 -18.54 -9.11 -14.33
CA LYS A 245 -18.09 -7.77 -14.72
C LYS A 245 -16.61 -7.70 -15.14
N GLY A 246 -15.93 -8.83 -15.26
CA GLY A 246 -14.53 -8.92 -15.69
C GLY A 246 -13.49 -8.80 -14.56
N PHE A 247 -13.91 -8.77 -13.31
CA PHE A 247 -13.02 -8.70 -12.14
C PHE A 247 -12.83 -10.09 -11.53
N ASN A 248 -11.85 -10.82 -12.04
CA ASN A 248 -11.68 -12.25 -11.76
C ASN A 248 -11.08 -12.56 -10.37
N THR A 249 -10.30 -11.64 -9.83
CA THR A 249 -9.64 -11.79 -8.52
C THR A 249 -10.55 -11.27 -7.43
N VAL A 250 -11.26 -12.20 -6.78
CA VAL A 250 -12.11 -11.95 -5.60
C VAL A 250 -11.62 -12.85 -4.48
N ILE A 251 -11.10 -12.26 -3.41
CA ILE A 251 -10.44 -12.97 -2.31
C ILE A 251 -11.25 -12.72 -1.04
N ALA A 252 -11.64 -13.78 -0.33
CA ALA A 252 -12.32 -13.60 0.96
C ALA A 252 -11.36 -13.01 1.99
N TYR A 253 -11.88 -12.20 2.92
CA TYR A 253 -11.05 -11.48 3.88
C TYR A 253 -10.10 -12.40 4.66
N ASN A 254 -10.60 -13.54 5.13
CA ASN A 254 -9.83 -14.52 5.90
C ASN A 254 -8.67 -15.18 5.12
N ASP A 255 -8.69 -15.11 3.79
CA ASP A 255 -7.67 -15.71 2.94
C ASP A 255 -6.52 -14.74 2.62
N MET A 256 -6.73 -13.44 2.89
CA MET A 256 -5.75 -12.39 2.58
C MET A 256 -5.08 -11.80 3.83
N ILE A 257 -5.75 -11.84 4.98
CA ILE A 257 -5.21 -11.27 6.22
C ILE A 257 -4.25 -12.22 6.95
N LEU A 258 -3.27 -11.64 7.63
CA LEU A 258 -2.45 -12.34 8.61
C LEU A 258 -3.32 -12.79 9.78
N LYS A 259 -3.15 -14.04 10.21
CA LYS A 259 -3.90 -14.66 11.31
C LYS A 259 -3.20 -14.44 12.64
#